data_AF-A0A1C6JYC8-F1
#
_entry.id   AF-A0A1C6JYC8-F1
#
_cell.length_a   1.000
_cell.length_b   1.000
_cell.length_c   1.000
_cell.angle_alpha   90.00
_cell.angle_beta   90.00
_cell.angle_gamma   90.00
#
_symmetry.space_group_name_H-M   'P 1'
#
loop_
_entity.id
_entity.type
_entity.pdbx_description
1 polymer ?
#
loop_
_entity_poly.entity_id
_entity_poly.type
_entity_poly.pdbx_seq_one_letter_code
_entity_poly.pdbx_strand_id
1 'polypeptide(L)' 'MMTSVIKLAESVQGNIPDAYDMEFGQMVEIIYEYENNLFDMVYCAFQFGYLQGTRRKKDEK' A
#
# COMPACT_ATOMS: atom_id res chain seq x y z
N MET A 1 -0.69 -20.47 -16.01
CA MET A 1 -0.46 -20.80 -14.57
C MET A 1 -0.86 -19.58 -13.77
N MET A 2 -1.84 -19.70 -12.87
CA MET A 2 -2.19 -18.60 -11.95
C MET A 2 -1.05 -18.49 -10.94
N THR A 3 -0.24 -17.45 -11.05
CA THR A 3 0.80 -17.13 -10.07
C THR A 3 0.13 -16.83 -8.74
N SER A 4 0.61 -17.43 -7.65
CA SER A 4 0.10 -17.14 -6.30
C SER A 4 0.20 -15.65 -6.01
N VAL A 5 -0.89 -15.05 -5.52
CA VAL A 5 -0.94 -13.63 -5.11
C VAL A 5 0.16 -13.32 -4.09
N ILE A 6 0.44 -14.26 -3.18
CA ILE A 6 1.51 -14.12 -2.18
C ILE A 6 2.87 -14.01 -2.87
N LYS A 7 3.17 -14.88 -3.85
CA LYS A 7 4.45 -14.85 -4.58
C LYS A 7 4.62 -13.57 -5.38
N LEU A 8 3.53 -13.03 -5.93
CA LEU A 8 3.57 -11.73 -6.61
C LEU A 8 3.83 -10.60 -5.61
N ALA A 9 3.21 -10.62 -4.44
CA ALA A 9 3.46 -9.63 -3.38
C ALA A 9 4.91 -9.69 -2.86
N GLU A 10 5.47 -10.89 -2.66
CA GLU A 10 6.88 -11.07 -2.27
C GLU A 10 7.84 -10.50 -3.33
N SER A 11 7.51 -10.66 -4.63
CA SER A 11 8.36 -10.16 -5.72
C SER A 11 8.50 -8.63 -5.76
N VAL A 12 7.57 -7.90 -5.15
CA VAL A 12 7.60 -6.43 -5.09
C VAL A 12 8.14 -5.91 -3.75
N GLN A 13 8.39 -6.79 -2.77
CA GLN A 13 8.95 -6.41 -1.48
C GLN A 13 10.33 -5.75 -1.66
N GLY A 14 10.52 -4.55 -1.12
CA GLY A 14 11.75 -3.76 -1.27
C GLY A 14 11.94 -3.09 -2.64
N ASN A 15 11.02 -3.32 -3.59
CA ASN A 15 11.01 -2.70 -4.92
C ASN A 15 9.69 -1.95 -5.18
N ILE A 16 8.96 -1.60 -4.12
CA ILE A 16 7.75 -0.78 -4.24
C ILE A 16 8.20 0.60 -4.75
N PRO A 17 7.68 1.09 -5.88
CA PRO A 17 8.06 2.42 -6.35
C PRO A 17 7.67 3.47 -5.32
N ASP A 18 8.55 4.46 -5.08
CA ASP A 18 8.36 5.55 -4.11
C ASP A 18 7.02 6.28 -4.25
N ALA A 19 6.40 6.23 -5.43
CA ALA A 19 5.08 6.79 -5.68
C ALA A 19 3.96 6.12 -4.87
N TYR A 20 4.13 4.85 -4.53
CA TYR A 20 3.17 4.02 -3.81
C TYR A 20 3.61 3.74 -2.37
N ASP A 21 4.78 4.23 -1.97
CA ASP A 21 5.33 4.01 -0.65
C ASP A 21 4.55 4.79 0.41
N MET A 22 4.48 4.24 1.63
CA MET A 22 3.82 4.88 2.76
C MET A 22 4.85 5.21 3.82
N GLU A 23 4.78 6.44 4.33
CA GLU A 23 5.62 6.86 5.43
C GLU A 23 5.20 6.17 6.75
N PHE A 24 6.15 6.04 7.66
CA PHE A 24 5.91 5.41 8.96
C PHE A 24 4.72 6.03 9.72
N GLY A 25 4.59 7.36 9.71
CA GLY A 25 3.47 8.05 10.39
C GLY A 25 2.09 7.67 9.83
N GLN A 26 2.00 7.48 8.51
CA GLN A 26 0.76 7.08 7.83
C GLN A 26 0.38 5.64 8.19
N MET A 27 1.37 4.75 8.26
CA MET A 27 1.15 3.37 8.71
C MET A 27 0.69 3.30 10.16
N VAL A 28 1.27 4.13 11.03
CA VAL A 28 0.88 4.21 12.44
C VAL A 28 -0.57 4.68 12.59
N GLU A 29 -0.99 5.69 11.82
CA GLU A 29 -2.38 6.17 11.80
C GLU A 29 -3.36 5.04 11.44
N ILE A 30 -3.06 4.29 10.37
CA ILE A 30 -3.90 3.16 9.92
C ILE A 30 -3.95 2.05 10.98
N ILE A 31 -2.83 1.73 11.63
CA ILE A 31 -2.78 0.70 12.67
C ILE A 31 -3.65 1.09 13.88
N TYR A 32 -3.58 2.34 14.31
CA TYR A 32 -4.36 2.81 15.47
C TYR A 32 -5.87 2.88 15.16
N GLU A 33 -6.26 3.30 13.96
CA GLU A 33 -7.68 3.41 13.59
C GLU A 33 -8.33 2.02 13.44
N TYR A 34 -7.60 1.04 12.90
CA TYR A 34 -8.12 -0.29 12.58
C TYR A 34 -7.57 -1.42 13.45
N GLU A 35 -7.10 -1.13 14.68
CA GLU A 35 -6.39 -2.05 15.58
C GLU A 35 -7.08 -3.42 15.75
N ASN A 36 -8.43 -3.45 15.70
CA ASN A 36 -9.24 -4.65 15.88
C ASN A 36 -9.88 -5.19 14.58
N ASN A 37 -9.55 -4.61 13.42
CA ASN A 37 -10.10 -4.99 12.13
C ASN A 37 -9.01 -5.09 11.06
N LEU A 38 -8.36 -6.26 11.03
CA LEU A 38 -7.27 -6.57 10.11
C LEU A 38 -7.66 -6.40 8.63
N PHE A 39 -8.90 -6.71 8.26
CA PHE A 39 -9.34 -6.62 6.88
C PHE A 39 -9.41 -5.16 6.42
N ASP A 40 -10.09 -4.31 7.20
CA ASP A 40 -10.21 -2.89 6.88
C ASP A 40 -8.85 -2.18 6.97
N MET A 41 -7.98 -2.60 7.89
CA MET A 41 -6.60 -2.11 7.98
C MET A 41 -5.83 -2.35 6.67
N VAL A 42 -5.84 -3.59 6.17
CA VAL A 42 -5.16 -3.96 4.91
C VAL A 42 -5.79 -3.24 3.72
N TYR A 43 -7.12 -3.13 3.70
CA TYR A 43 -7.82 -2.46 2.62
C TYR A 43 -7.53 -0.95 2.56
N CYS A 44 -7.51 -0.28 3.72
CA CYS A 44 -7.16 1.13 3.84
C CYS A 44 -5.73 1.39 3.36
N ALA A 45 -4.76 0.60 3.83
CA ALA A 45 -3.36 0.67 3.41
C ALA A 45 -3.21 0.57 1.89
N PHE A 46 -3.91 -0.38 1.26
CA PHE A 46 -3.91 -0.53 -0.19
C PHE A 46 -4.50 0.69 -0.91
N GLN A 47 -5.68 1.17 -0.48
CA GLN A 47 -6.33 2.32 -1.10
C GLN A 47 -5.47 3.59 -1.01
N PHE A 48 -4.82 3.80 0.12
CA PHE A 48 -3.99 4.97 0.34
C PHE A 48 -2.71 4.93 -0.50
N GLY A 49 -1.98 3.81 -0.53
CA GLY A 49 -0.82 3.65 -1.42
C GLY A 49 -1.18 3.85 -2.89
N TYR A 50 -2.35 3.37 -3.33
CA TYR A 50 -2.85 3.63 -4.69
C TYR A 50 -3.16 5.10 -4.94
N LEU A 51 -3.75 5.81 -3.97
CA LEU A 51 -4.00 7.25 -4.06
C LEU A 51 -2.70 8.05 -4.21
N GLN A 52 -1.66 7.71 -3.46
CA GLN A 52 -0.34 8.35 -3.58
C GLN A 52 0.23 8.16 -4.99
N GLY A 53 0.22 6.91 -5.48
CA GLY A 53 0.78 6.59 -6.79
C GLY A 53 0.04 7.23 -7.94
N THR A 54 -1.28 7.37 -7.82
CA THR A 54 -2.10 8.07 -8.84
C THR A 54 -1.90 9.57 -8.85
N ARG A 55 -1.70 10.21 -7.68
CA ARG A 55 -1.36 11.64 -7.60
C ARG A 55 -0.01 11.93 -8.23
N ARG A 56 1.03 11.17 -7.87
CA ARG A 56 2.39 11.40 -8.39
C ARG A 56 2.48 11.21 -9.90
N LYS A 57 1.79 10.21 -10.46
CA LYS A 57 1.65 10.03 -11.91
C LYS A 57 0.93 11.16 -12.64
N LYS A 58 0.08 11.91 -11.94
CA LYS A 58 -0.61 13.08 -12.49
C LYS A 58 0.29 14.31 -12.47
N ASP A 59 1.14 14.44 -11.46
CA ASP A 59 2.07 15.57 -11.30
C ASP A 59 3.31 15.44 -12.20
N GLU A 60 3.63 14.23 -12.68
CA GLU A 60 4.68 13.95 -13.68
C GLU A 60 4.24 14.18 -15.15
N LYS A 61 2.99 14.61 -15.40
CA LYS A 61 2.42 14.89 -16.73
C LYS A 61 2.29 16.38 -17.01
#